data_AF-A0A958GX14-F1
#
_entry.id   AF-A0A958GX14-F1
#
_cell.length_a   1.000
_cell.length_b   1.000
_cell.length_c   1.000
_cell.angle_alpha   90.00
_cell.angle_beta   90.00
_cell.angle_gamma   90.00
#
_symmetry.space_group_name_H-M   'P 1'
#
loop_
_entity.id
_entity.type
_entity.pdbx_description
1 polymer ?
#
loop_
_entity_poly.entity_id
_entity_poly.type
_entity_poly.pdbx_seq_one_letter_code
_entity_poly.pdbx_strand_id
1 'polypeptide(L)'
;MAKDKVYVWPYLVRIEFLAGILVTALLLAWSLIVDAPLEEPANPARTPNPSKAPWYFLGLQEMLVYFDPWMAGVILPQFIITGLMVLPYIDVNPKGNGYYTYRERKFAINSFLFGFLVLWIMLIEVGVFMRGPGWNFFAPWDYWDPHLVKALTNVDLVDWWIFAKISPYMKIGGVDILGGIIVGALTMGLPVLGWIMASDAGKKIPLLNKVFGPTYRETVAQMGATRYWVTAIHYSLMLFLPVKMVLRWFFNLKYLWVTPWFKI
;
A
#
# COMPACT_ATOMS: atom_id res chain seq x y z
N MET A 1 1.31 17.90 33.76
CA MET A 1 0.97 16.46 33.71
C MET A 1 2.21 15.62 33.99
N ALA A 2 2.55 15.42 35.27
CA ALA A 2 3.73 14.65 35.66
C ALA A 2 3.54 13.95 37.03
N LYS A 3 2.31 13.58 37.40
CA LYS A 3 2.01 13.08 38.75
C LYS A 3 2.21 11.57 38.93
N ASP A 4 2.23 10.77 37.86
CA ASP A 4 2.37 9.30 37.94
C ASP A 4 3.61 8.80 37.19
N LYS A 5 4.80 9.22 37.62
CA LYS A 5 6.05 8.64 37.10
C LYS A 5 6.58 7.61 38.08
N VAL A 6 6.84 6.41 37.59
CA VAL A 6 7.53 5.35 38.34
C VAL A 6 8.96 5.22 37.85
N TYR A 7 9.86 4.73 38.71
CA TYR A 7 11.23 4.45 38.29
C TYR A 7 11.24 3.32 37.26
N VAL A 8 12.11 3.43 36.26
CA VAL A 8 12.34 2.38 35.24
C VAL A 8 12.73 1.07 35.92
N TRP A 9 13.70 1.16 36.83
CA TRP A 9 14.04 0.07 37.73
C TRP A 9 13.36 0.27 39.10
N PRO A 10 12.68 -0.74 39.66
CA PRO A 10 12.53 -2.09 39.12
C PRO A 10 11.25 -2.28 38.29
N TYR A 11 10.36 -1.28 38.22
CA TYR A 11 8.98 -1.49 37.76
C TYR A 11 8.87 -1.88 36.28
N LEU A 12 9.44 -1.08 35.37
CA LEU A 12 9.40 -1.37 33.93
C LEU A 12 10.24 -2.60 33.59
N VAL A 13 11.47 -2.67 34.12
CA VAL A 13 12.40 -3.76 33.80
C VAL A 13 11.87 -5.12 34.24
N ARG A 14 11.17 -5.22 35.38
CA ARG A 14 10.53 -6.47 35.80
C ARG A 14 9.44 -6.92 34.83
N ILE A 15 8.63 -6.00 34.33
CA ILE A 15 7.56 -6.30 33.37
C ILE A 15 8.16 -6.75 32.04
N GLU A 16 9.17 -6.03 31.53
CA GLU A 16 9.87 -6.39 30.29
C GLU A 16 10.58 -7.73 30.40
N PHE A 17 11.21 -8.02 31.54
CA PHE A 17 11.87 -9.30 31.81
C PHE A 17 10.86 -10.46 31.86
N LEU A 18 9.73 -10.28 32.55
CA LEU A 18 8.65 -11.28 32.58
C LEU A 18 8.05 -11.51 31.18
N ALA A 19 7.80 -10.44 30.43
CA ALA A 19 7.35 -10.54 29.05
C ALA A 19 8.37 -11.29 28.17
N GLY A 20 9.66 -11.01 28.34
CA GLY A 20 10.75 -11.71 27.68
C GLY A 20 10.74 -13.21 27.99
N ILE A 21 10.66 -13.59 29.27
CA ILE A 21 10.56 -14.99 29.69
C ILE A 21 9.34 -15.67 29.05
N LEU A 22 8.17 -15.01 29.10
CA LEU A 22 6.93 -15.57 28.55
C LEU A 22 7.02 -15.77 27.03
N VAL A 23 7.54 -14.78 26.29
CA VAL A 23 7.72 -14.90 24.83
C VAL A 23 8.73 -15.98 24.50
N THR A 24 9.86 -16.06 25.20
CA THR A 24 10.86 -17.11 24.99
C THR A 24 10.29 -18.49 25.30
N ALA A 25 9.58 -18.65 26.42
CA ALA A 25 8.94 -19.92 26.75
C ALA A 25 7.90 -20.34 25.71
N LEU A 26 7.10 -19.39 25.21
CA LEU A 26 6.14 -19.64 24.13
C LEU A 26 6.83 -20.07 22.84
N LEU A 27 7.90 -19.40 22.43
CA LEU A 27 8.65 -19.76 21.22
C LEU A 27 9.34 -21.13 21.35
N LEU A 28 9.89 -21.46 22.53
CA LEU A 28 10.47 -22.77 22.80
C LEU A 28 9.41 -23.87 22.77
N ALA A 29 8.27 -23.67 23.42
CA ALA A 29 7.17 -24.62 23.38
C ALA A 29 6.67 -24.82 21.95
N TRP A 30 6.52 -23.73 21.19
CA TRP A 30 6.12 -23.80 19.78
C TRP A 30 7.12 -24.60 18.93
N SER A 31 8.44 -24.38 19.10
CA SER A 31 9.46 -25.10 18.32
C SER A 31 9.57 -26.59 18.66
N LEU A 32 9.07 -27.03 19.82
CA LEU A 32 9.02 -28.44 20.21
C LEU A 32 7.80 -29.16 19.64
N ILE A 33 6.74 -28.43 19.30
CA ILE A 33 5.46 -28.98 18.84
C ILE A 33 5.34 -28.91 17.31
N VAL A 34 5.97 -27.92 16.68
CA VAL A 34 5.85 -27.65 15.25
C VAL A 34 7.21 -27.69 14.58
N ASP A 35 7.40 -28.68 13.70
CA ASP A 35 8.61 -28.77 12.87
C ASP A 35 8.69 -27.61 11.88
N ALA A 36 9.93 -27.16 11.61
CA ALA A 36 10.17 -26.13 10.61
C ALA A 36 9.88 -26.70 9.20
N PRO A 37 9.08 -26.00 8.37
CA PRO A 37 8.80 -26.42 6.99
C PRO A 37 10.02 -26.12 6.10
N LEU A 38 11.07 -26.92 6.22
CA LEU A 38 12.28 -26.82 5.42
C LEU A 38 12.08 -27.51 4.06
N GLU A 39 12.47 -26.82 2.98
CA GLU A 39 12.47 -27.39 1.63
C GLU A 39 13.71 -28.28 1.40
N GLU A 40 13.70 -29.03 0.29
CA GLU A 40 14.86 -29.78 -0.18
C GLU A 40 16.08 -28.86 -0.43
N PRO A 41 17.31 -29.40 -0.38
CA PRO A 41 18.51 -28.62 -0.72
C PRO A 41 18.39 -27.97 -2.11
N ALA A 42 18.92 -26.74 -2.21
CA ALA A 42 18.79 -25.92 -3.41
C ALA A 42 19.32 -26.64 -4.67
N ASN A 43 18.48 -26.67 -5.71
CA ASN A 43 18.81 -27.25 -7.01
C ASN A 43 18.77 -26.17 -8.10
N PRO A 44 19.93 -25.78 -8.69
CA PRO A 44 19.96 -24.77 -9.75
C PRO A 44 19.18 -25.14 -11.02
N ALA A 45 18.90 -26.42 -11.25
CA ALA A 45 18.16 -26.90 -12.42
C ALA A 45 16.64 -26.92 -12.22
N ARG A 46 16.13 -26.63 -11.01
CA ARG A 46 14.70 -26.67 -10.68
C ARG A 46 14.28 -25.46 -9.85
N THR A 47 13.43 -24.61 -10.43
CA THR A 47 12.77 -23.54 -9.67
C THR A 47 11.50 -24.09 -9.01
N PRO A 48 11.30 -23.91 -7.69
CA PRO A 48 10.07 -24.31 -7.03
C PRO A 48 8.87 -23.51 -7.56
N ASN A 49 7.71 -24.17 -7.65
CA ASN A 49 6.47 -23.54 -8.08
C ASN A 49 5.33 -23.91 -7.11
N PRO A 50 4.75 -22.94 -6.38
CA PRO A 50 5.08 -21.52 -6.35
C PRO A 50 6.36 -21.20 -5.56
N SER A 51 7.18 -20.28 -6.06
CA SER A 51 8.31 -19.74 -5.30
C SER A 51 7.81 -18.64 -4.36
N LYS A 52 7.39 -19.00 -3.13
CA LYS A 52 6.93 -18.05 -2.11
C LYS A 52 8.11 -17.47 -1.33
N ALA A 53 8.13 -16.15 -1.17
CA ALA A 53 9.04 -15.46 -0.26
C ALA A 53 8.62 -15.73 1.20
N PRO A 54 9.53 -15.50 2.19
CA PRO A 54 9.16 -15.50 3.59
C PRO A 54 7.96 -14.58 3.85
N TRP A 55 7.10 -14.94 4.81
CA TRP A 55 5.78 -14.31 4.99
C TRP A 55 5.82 -12.78 5.16
N TYR A 56 6.86 -12.25 5.80
CA TYR A 56 7.06 -10.82 6.00
C TYR A 56 7.43 -10.06 4.71
N PHE A 57 7.82 -10.77 3.65
CA PHE A 57 8.04 -10.25 2.30
C PHE A 57 6.89 -10.55 1.33
N LEU A 58 5.92 -11.40 1.69
CA LEU A 58 4.83 -11.79 0.79
C LEU A 58 3.99 -10.60 0.34
N GLY A 59 3.79 -9.59 1.20
CA GLY A 59 3.09 -8.37 0.81
C GLY A 59 3.79 -7.66 -0.37
N LEU A 60 5.12 -7.60 -0.36
CA LEU A 60 5.91 -7.04 -1.47
C LEU A 60 5.87 -7.93 -2.70
N GLN A 61 5.96 -9.25 -2.52
CA GLN A 61 5.84 -10.19 -3.63
C GLN A 61 4.49 -10.07 -4.33
N GLU A 62 3.41 -9.90 -3.56
CA GLU A 62 2.07 -9.73 -4.09
C GLU A 62 1.93 -8.42 -4.88
N MET A 63 2.63 -7.35 -4.50
CA MET A 63 2.67 -6.11 -5.28
C MET A 63 3.24 -6.29 -6.70
N LEU A 64 4.08 -7.31 -6.95
CA LEU A 64 4.62 -7.61 -8.30
C LEU A 64 3.56 -8.07 -9.30
N VAL A 65 2.38 -8.47 -8.83
CA VAL A 65 1.26 -8.83 -9.71
C VAL A 65 0.66 -7.57 -10.35
N TYR A 66 0.74 -6.44 -9.64
CA TYR A 66 0.07 -5.20 -10.01
C TYR A 66 1.03 -4.18 -10.63
N PHE A 67 2.31 -4.24 -10.28
CA PHE A 67 3.33 -3.28 -10.70
C PHE A 67 4.53 -3.97 -11.34
N ASP A 68 5.30 -3.22 -12.12
CA ASP A 68 6.59 -3.70 -12.59
C ASP A 68 7.59 -3.88 -11.43
N PRO A 69 8.58 -4.79 -11.58
CA PRO A 69 9.49 -5.16 -10.48
C PRO A 69 10.21 -4.00 -9.81
N TRP A 70 10.63 -2.99 -10.58
CA TRP A 70 11.33 -1.83 -10.03
C TRP A 70 10.41 -0.93 -9.18
N MET A 71 9.13 -0.81 -9.56
CA MET A 71 8.16 -0.04 -8.78
C MET A 71 7.79 -0.74 -7.48
N ALA A 72 7.43 -2.03 -7.57
CA ALA A 72 7.06 -2.83 -6.40
C ALA A 72 8.24 -3.08 -5.46
N GLY A 73 9.44 -3.30 -6.01
CA GLY A 73 10.62 -3.66 -5.22
C GLY A 73 11.42 -2.47 -4.69
N VAL A 74 11.37 -1.31 -5.32
CA VAL A 74 12.21 -0.15 -4.95
C VAL A 74 11.36 1.07 -4.59
N ILE A 75 10.53 1.53 -5.51
CA ILE A 75 9.79 2.80 -5.33
C ILE A 75 8.77 2.72 -4.19
N LEU A 76 7.86 1.73 -4.21
CA LEU A 76 6.79 1.64 -3.21
C LEU A 76 7.34 1.43 -1.79
N PRO A 77 8.34 0.54 -1.56
CA PRO A 77 8.99 0.43 -0.25
C PRO A 77 9.63 1.74 0.20
N GLN A 78 10.30 2.45 -0.70
CA GLN A 78 10.90 3.75 -0.38
C GLN A 78 9.83 4.78 0.03
N PHE A 79 8.70 4.83 -0.67
CA PHE A 79 7.58 5.70 -0.29
C PHE A 79 6.95 5.31 1.05
N ILE A 80 6.84 4.02 1.38
CA ILE A 80 6.36 3.57 2.69
C ILE A 80 7.32 4.06 3.78
N ILE A 81 8.63 3.85 3.60
CA ILE A 81 9.66 4.25 4.56
C ILE A 81 9.69 5.78 4.74
N THR A 82 9.74 6.54 3.65
CA THR A 82 9.71 8.00 3.69
C THR A 82 8.40 8.51 4.31
N GLY A 83 7.27 7.89 3.99
CA GLY A 83 5.99 8.22 4.61
C GLY A 83 6.02 8.06 6.13
N LEU A 84 6.56 6.96 6.64
CA LEU A 84 6.72 6.71 8.07
C LEU A 84 7.68 7.70 8.74
N MET A 85 8.79 8.05 8.09
CA MET A 85 9.75 9.06 8.60
C MET A 85 9.15 10.46 8.66
N VAL A 86 8.23 10.78 7.74
CA VAL A 86 7.63 12.10 7.63
C VAL A 86 6.49 12.33 8.63
N LEU A 87 5.85 11.27 9.14
CA LEU A 87 4.74 11.33 10.11
C LEU A 87 4.92 12.38 11.24
N PRO A 88 6.05 12.43 11.98
CA PRO A 88 6.22 13.41 13.06
C PRO A 88 6.27 14.87 12.58
N TYR A 89 6.54 15.12 11.30
CA TYR A 89 6.67 16.47 10.72
C TYR A 89 5.36 16.98 10.10
N ILE A 90 4.50 16.08 9.65
CA ILE A 90 3.21 16.43 9.03
C ILE A 90 2.07 16.49 10.04
N ASP A 91 2.17 15.77 11.16
CA ASP A 91 1.14 15.78 12.19
C ASP A 91 1.26 17.02 13.07
N VAL A 92 0.29 17.93 12.90
CA VAL A 92 0.20 19.19 13.64
C VAL A 92 -0.56 19.06 14.95
N ASN A 93 -1.20 17.92 15.22
CA ASN A 93 -2.06 17.76 16.38
C ASN A 93 -1.25 17.46 17.65
N PRO A 94 -1.23 18.35 18.66
CA PRO A 94 -0.46 18.10 19.88
C PRO A 94 -1.12 17.09 20.83
N LYS A 95 -2.42 16.79 20.65
CA LYS A 95 -3.16 15.84 21.49
C LYS A 95 -2.79 14.41 21.11
N GLY A 96 -2.93 13.46 22.04
CA GLY A 96 -2.62 12.04 21.79
C GLY A 96 -1.13 11.72 21.67
N ASN A 97 -0.25 12.63 22.09
CA ASN A 97 1.17 12.35 22.21
C ASN A 97 1.46 11.70 23.57
N GLY A 98 2.00 10.47 23.57
CA GLY A 98 2.34 9.73 24.78
C GLY A 98 1.19 8.97 25.44
N TYR A 99 0.00 8.92 24.84
CA TYR A 99 -1.11 8.06 25.27
C TYR A 99 -1.98 7.62 24.08
N TYR A 100 -2.65 6.48 24.21
CA TYR A 100 -3.51 5.95 23.15
C TYR A 100 -4.87 6.65 23.15
N THR A 101 -5.24 7.27 22.01
CA THR A 101 -6.53 7.95 21.83
C THR A 101 -6.99 7.87 20.38
N TYR A 102 -8.09 7.15 20.14
CA TYR A 102 -8.68 7.08 18.79
C TYR A 102 -9.45 8.35 18.44
N ARG A 103 -10.23 8.89 19.41
CA ARG A 103 -11.17 10.00 19.16
C ARG A 103 -10.48 11.29 18.72
N GLU A 104 -9.27 11.54 19.20
CA GLU A 104 -8.53 12.77 18.95
C GLU A 104 -7.68 12.72 17.68
N ARG A 105 -7.46 11.54 17.09
CA ARG A 105 -6.56 11.30 15.94
C ARG A 105 -7.16 10.40 14.87
N LYS A 106 -8.48 10.44 14.68
CA LYS A 106 -9.22 9.53 13.77
C LYS A 106 -8.59 9.45 12.37
N PHE A 107 -8.26 10.59 11.77
CA PHE A 107 -7.67 10.62 10.43
C PHE A 107 -6.31 9.91 10.38
N ALA A 108 -5.37 10.29 11.26
CA ALA A 108 -4.03 9.69 11.28
C ALA A 108 -4.08 8.17 11.56
N ILE A 109 -4.90 7.77 12.55
CA ILE A 109 -5.03 6.35 12.92
C ILE A 109 -5.72 5.56 11.80
N ASN A 110 -6.80 6.06 11.22
CA ASN A 110 -7.49 5.36 10.13
C ASN A 110 -6.61 5.25 8.88
N SER A 111 -5.88 6.31 8.52
CA SER A 111 -4.94 6.27 7.40
C SER A 111 -3.84 5.24 7.64
N PHE A 112 -3.27 5.18 8.85
CA PHE A 112 -2.27 4.18 9.21
C PHE A 112 -2.83 2.75 9.21
N LEU A 113 -3.97 2.51 9.86
CA LEU A 113 -4.61 1.20 9.91
C LEU A 113 -5.07 0.73 8.53
N PHE A 114 -5.52 1.64 7.66
CA PHE A 114 -5.83 1.31 6.28
C PHE A 114 -4.57 0.86 5.53
N GLY A 115 -3.48 1.64 5.58
CA GLY A 115 -2.22 1.26 4.93
C GLY A 115 -1.63 -0.03 5.49
N PHE A 116 -1.66 -0.23 6.80
CA PHE A 116 -1.07 -1.40 7.45
C PHE A 116 -1.99 -2.62 7.43
N LEU A 117 -3.18 -2.55 8.04
CA LEU A 117 -4.06 -3.72 8.13
C LEU A 117 -4.74 -4.03 6.80
N VAL A 118 -5.32 -3.02 6.15
CA VAL A 118 -6.15 -3.26 4.95
C VAL A 118 -5.32 -3.49 3.71
N LEU A 119 -4.19 -2.79 3.54
CA LEU A 119 -3.32 -3.00 2.39
C LEU A 119 -2.23 -4.03 2.72
N TRP A 120 -1.34 -3.74 3.67
CA TRP A 120 -0.15 -4.58 3.87
C TRP A 120 -0.47 -6.01 4.35
N ILE A 121 -1.25 -6.16 5.43
CA ILE A 121 -1.61 -7.48 5.95
C ILE A 121 -2.49 -8.25 4.97
N MET A 122 -3.44 -7.59 4.31
CA MET A 122 -4.28 -8.25 3.30
C MET A 122 -3.45 -8.82 2.14
N LEU A 123 -2.42 -8.11 1.66
CA LEU A 123 -1.54 -8.64 0.61
C LEU A 123 -0.74 -9.86 1.09
N ILE A 124 -0.33 -9.88 2.35
CA ILE A 124 0.32 -11.06 2.95
C ILE A 124 -0.69 -12.22 2.98
N GLU A 125 -1.91 -12.00 3.47
CA GLU A 125 -2.94 -13.04 3.51
C GLU A 125 -3.27 -13.60 2.13
N VAL A 126 -3.41 -12.73 1.12
CA VAL A 126 -3.60 -13.13 -0.28
C VAL A 126 -2.41 -13.98 -0.76
N GLY A 127 -1.17 -13.53 -0.50
CA GLY A 127 0.05 -14.25 -0.87
C GLY A 127 0.20 -15.61 -0.18
N VAL A 128 -0.17 -15.71 1.10
CA VAL A 128 -0.10 -16.96 1.87
C VAL A 128 -1.17 -17.95 1.42
N PHE A 129 -2.44 -17.53 1.47
CA PHE A 129 -3.58 -18.44 1.42
C PHE A 129 -4.23 -18.54 0.03
N MET A 130 -4.13 -17.51 -0.80
CA MET A 130 -4.87 -17.41 -2.07
C MET A 130 -3.99 -17.57 -3.31
N ARG A 131 -2.66 -17.59 -3.15
CA ARG A 131 -1.71 -17.78 -4.26
C ARG A 131 -1.25 -19.23 -4.37
N GLY A 132 -1.51 -19.83 -5.54
CA GLY A 132 -1.15 -21.21 -5.88
C GLY A 132 -0.15 -21.32 -7.04
N PRO A 133 -0.12 -22.46 -7.76
CA PRO A 133 0.83 -22.70 -8.84
C PRO A 133 0.83 -21.59 -9.90
N GLY A 134 2.03 -21.18 -10.32
CA GLY A 134 2.24 -20.08 -11.27
C GLY A 134 1.88 -18.69 -10.69
N TRP A 135 1.77 -18.57 -9.37
CA TRP A 135 1.23 -17.39 -8.69
C TRP A 135 -0.22 -17.06 -9.10
N ASN A 136 -0.98 -18.05 -9.54
CA ASN A 136 -2.39 -17.87 -9.85
C ASN A 136 -3.21 -17.65 -8.57
N PHE A 137 -4.27 -16.85 -8.71
CA PHE A 137 -5.21 -16.58 -7.63
C PHE A 137 -6.25 -17.69 -7.56
N PHE A 138 -6.46 -18.22 -6.36
CA PHE A 138 -7.51 -19.19 -6.01
C PHE A 138 -8.40 -18.55 -4.96
N ALA A 139 -9.70 -18.46 -5.24
CA ALA A 139 -10.65 -18.01 -4.23
C ALA A 139 -10.78 -19.07 -3.11
N PRO A 140 -11.26 -18.71 -1.90
CA PRO A 140 -11.36 -19.64 -0.78
C PRO A 140 -12.24 -20.88 -1.04
N TRP A 141 -13.10 -20.82 -2.05
CA TRP A 141 -14.00 -21.90 -2.48
C TRP A 141 -13.56 -22.59 -3.78
N ASP A 142 -12.46 -22.16 -4.41
CA ASP A 142 -11.94 -22.79 -5.62
C ASP A 142 -11.16 -24.07 -5.27
N TYR A 143 -11.24 -25.07 -6.14
CA TYR A 143 -10.42 -26.27 -6.00
C TYR A 143 -8.95 -25.97 -6.30
N TRP A 144 -8.06 -26.40 -5.40
CA TRP A 144 -6.62 -26.18 -5.53
C TRP A 144 -5.99 -27.22 -6.45
N ASP A 145 -5.93 -26.93 -7.75
CA ASP A 145 -5.27 -27.78 -8.73
C ASP A 145 -3.74 -27.49 -8.78
N PRO A 146 -2.88 -28.45 -8.38
CA PRO A 146 -1.42 -28.29 -8.41
C PRO A 146 -0.83 -28.11 -9.82
N HIS A 147 -1.54 -28.54 -10.86
CA HIS A 147 -1.07 -28.54 -12.24
C HIS A 147 -1.67 -27.41 -13.08
N LEU A 148 -2.39 -26.47 -12.46
CA LEU A 148 -3.01 -25.38 -13.18
C LEU A 148 -1.97 -24.47 -13.81
N VAL A 149 -1.95 -24.43 -15.15
CA VAL A 149 -1.15 -23.48 -15.93
C VAL A 149 -2.08 -22.49 -16.62
N LYS A 150 -2.50 -21.46 -15.88
CA LYS A 150 -3.27 -20.34 -16.45
C LYS A 150 -2.31 -19.21 -16.84
N ALA A 151 -2.27 -18.89 -18.13
CA ALA A 151 -1.54 -17.71 -18.60
C ALA A 151 -2.31 -16.45 -18.16
N LEU A 152 -1.67 -15.59 -17.36
CA LEU A 152 -2.19 -14.27 -17.05
C LEU A 152 -2.08 -13.40 -18.30
N THR A 153 -3.22 -13.14 -18.95
CA THR A 153 -3.28 -12.17 -20.05
C THR A 153 -3.05 -10.78 -19.48
N ASN A 154 -2.03 -10.09 -20.00
CA ASN A 154 -1.73 -8.73 -19.63
C ASN A 154 -2.34 -7.83 -20.69
N VAL A 155 -3.27 -6.96 -20.28
CA VAL A 155 -3.86 -5.95 -21.15
C VAL A 155 -3.27 -4.61 -20.78
N ASP A 156 -2.83 -3.88 -21.79
CA ASP A 156 -2.33 -2.51 -21.65
C ASP A 156 -3.50 -1.56 -21.83
N LEU A 157 -3.52 -0.45 -21.08
CA LEU A 157 -4.60 0.54 -21.11
C LEU A 157 -4.84 1.10 -22.53
N VAL A 158 -3.74 1.26 -23.28
CA VAL A 158 -3.72 1.71 -24.67
C VAL A 158 -4.50 0.79 -25.60
N ASP A 159 -4.41 -0.52 -25.36
CA ASP A 159 -5.05 -1.54 -26.19
C ASP A 159 -6.50 -1.80 -25.77
N TRP A 160 -6.95 -1.15 -24.69
CA TRP A 160 -8.30 -1.29 -24.20
C TRP A 160 -9.30 -0.64 -25.17
N TRP A 161 -10.43 -1.31 -25.43
CA TRP A 161 -11.35 -0.97 -26.52
C TRP A 161 -11.83 0.50 -26.55
N ILE A 162 -11.91 1.15 -25.39
CA ILE A 162 -12.29 2.58 -25.25
C ILE A 162 -11.19 3.50 -25.81
N PHE A 163 -9.93 3.13 -25.61
CA PHE A 163 -8.76 3.96 -25.92
C PHE A 163 -8.03 3.52 -27.19
N ALA A 164 -8.24 2.29 -27.67
CA ALA A 164 -7.56 1.71 -28.82
C ALA A 164 -7.67 2.58 -30.09
N LYS A 165 -8.77 3.32 -30.27
CA LYS A 165 -8.95 4.23 -31.41
C LYS A 165 -8.23 5.58 -31.25
N ILE A 166 -7.95 6.00 -30.02
CA ILE A 166 -7.39 7.33 -29.70
C ILE A 166 -5.88 7.23 -29.43
N SER A 167 -5.43 6.16 -28.79
CA SER A 167 -4.03 6.01 -28.37
C SER A 167 -3.01 6.10 -29.52
N PRO A 168 -3.25 5.59 -30.75
CA PRO A 168 -2.30 5.77 -31.85
C PRO A 168 -1.97 7.25 -32.15
N TYR A 169 -2.90 8.16 -31.90
CA TYR A 169 -2.72 9.61 -32.09
C TYR A 169 -2.10 10.30 -30.88
N MET A 170 -2.01 9.62 -29.74
CA MET A 170 -1.50 10.12 -28.46
C MET A 170 -0.09 9.63 -28.15
N LYS A 171 0.63 9.11 -29.16
CA LYS A 171 2.02 8.68 -29.03
C LYS A 171 2.98 9.74 -29.56
N ILE A 172 3.89 10.22 -28.70
CA ILE A 172 5.00 11.10 -29.11
C ILE A 172 6.31 10.38 -28.81
N GLY A 173 7.13 10.15 -29.84
CA GLY A 173 8.44 9.50 -29.69
C GLY A 173 8.39 8.10 -29.07
N GLY A 174 7.31 7.35 -29.29
CA GLY A 174 7.11 6.02 -28.71
C GLY A 174 6.59 6.02 -27.26
N VAL A 175 6.29 7.19 -26.68
CA VAL A 175 5.69 7.34 -25.36
C VAL A 175 4.18 7.57 -25.51
N ASP A 176 3.37 6.75 -24.85
CA ASP A 176 1.91 6.97 -24.78
C ASP A 176 1.58 8.07 -23.78
N ILE A 177 1.04 9.19 -24.25
CA ILE A 177 0.71 10.35 -23.42
C ILE A 177 -0.54 10.08 -22.58
N LEU A 178 -1.49 9.30 -23.12
CA LEU A 178 -2.75 9.00 -22.46
C LEU A 178 -2.53 8.29 -21.12
N GLY A 179 -1.70 7.24 -21.10
CA GLY A 179 -1.30 6.55 -19.88
C GLY A 179 -0.62 7.48 -18.88
N GLY A 180 0.26 8.37 -19.35
CA GLY A 180 0.92 9.38 -18.51
C GLY A 180 -0.07 10.36 -17.87
N ILE A 181 -1.08 10.83 -18.63
CA ILE A 181 -2.16 11.69 -18.10
C ILE A 181 -2.96 10.94 -17.03
N ILE A 182 -3.30 9.68 -17.27
CA ILE A 182 -4.11 8.88 -16.34
C ILE A 182 -3.33 8.58 -15.06
N VAL A 183 -2.08 8.14 -15.16
CA VAL A 183 -1.21 7.95 -14.00
C VAL A 183 -0.99 9.27 -13.26
N GLY A 184 -0.76 10.37 -13.97
CA GLY A 184 -0.65 11.71 -13.41
C GLY A 184 -1.93 12.14 -12.68
N ALA A 185 -3.10 11.86 -13.24
CA ALA A 185 -4.39 12.15 -12.60
C ALA A 185 -4.63 11.30 -11.34
N LEU A 186 -4.24 10.03 -11.35
CA LEU A 186 -4.37 9.13 -10.20
C LEU A 186 -3.41 9.49 -9.06
N THR A 187 -2.19 9.91 -9.39
CA THR A 187 -1.14 10.21 -8.40
C THR A 187 -1.16 11.66 -7.93
N MET A 188 -1.33 12.63 -8.84
CA MET A 188 -1.28 14.07 -8.57
C MET A 188 -2.64 14.76 -8.71
N GLY A 189 -3.56 14.22 -9.51
CA GLY A 189 -4.88 14.82 -9.69
C GLY A 189 -5.67 14.92 -8.39
N LEU A 190 -5.69 13.88 -7.55
CA LEU A 190 -6.35 13.93 -6.23
C LEU A 190 -5.72 15.00 -5.30
N PRO A 191 -4.38 15.05 -5.11
CA PRO A 191 -3.73 16.15 -4.38
C PRO A 191 -4.03 17.54 -4.93
N VAL A 192 -3.97 17.75 -6.26
CA VAL A 192 -4.26 19.03 -6.90
C VAL A 192 -5.72 19.43 -6.67
N LEU A 193 -6.66 18.51 -6.88
CA LEU A 193 -8.08 18.74 -6.64
C LEU A 193 -8.33 19.12 -5.18
N GLY A 194 -7.77 18.36 -4.23
CA GLY A 194 -7.88 18.67 -2.81
C GLY A 194 -7.30 20.04 -2.45
N TRP A 195 -6.25 20.50 -3.13
CA TRP A 195 -5.67 21.83 -2.94
C TRP A 195 -6.60 22.93 -3.47
N ILE A 196 -7.13 22.74 -4.68
CA ILE A 196 -8.11 23.66 -5.28
C ILE A 196 -9.36 23.76 -4.40
N MET A 197 -9.82 22.64 -3.83
CA MET A 197 -10.97 22.59 -2.92
C MET A 197 -10.73 23.35 -1.61
N ALA A 198 -9.49 23.37 -1.11
CA ALA A 198 -9.09 24.15 0.05
C ALA A 198 -8.97 25.66 -0.26
N SER A 199 -8.69 26.02 -1.52
CA SER A 199 -8.58 27.41 -1.97
C SER A 199 -9.95 28.09 -2.16
N ASP A 200 -9.93 29.42 -2.33
CA ASP A 200 -11.13 30.20 -2.62
C ASP A 200 -11.85 29.79 -3.92
N ALA A 201 -11.14 29.17 -4.88
CA ALA A 201 -11.74 28.63 -6.08
C ALA A 201 -12.74 27.50 -5.78
N GLY A 202 -12.46 26.67 -4.76
CA GLY A 202 -13.35 25.59 -4.32
C GLY A 202 -14.67 26.08 -3.74
N LYS A 203 -14.73 27.31 -3.21
CA LYS A 203 -15.97 27.93 -2.68
C LYS A 203 -16.98 28.24 -3.79
N LYS A 204 -16.50 28.51 -5.01
CA LYS A 204 -17.32 28.91 -6.15
C LYS A 204 -18.02 27.72 -6.83
N ILE A 205 -17.66 26.48 -6.50
CA ILE A 205 -18.21 25.28 -7.11
C ILE A 205 -19.17 24.60 -6.12
N PRO A 206 -20.51 24.65 -6.33
CA PRO A 206 -21.50 24.20 -5.34
C PRO A 206 -21.38 22.72 -4.95
N LEU A 207 -21.15 21.85 -5.93
CA LEU A 207 -20.97 20.41 -5.70
C LEU A 207 -19.76 20.13 -4.81
N LEU A 208 -18.65 20.82 -5.05
CA LEU A 208 -17.40 20.61 -4.31
C LEU A 208 -17.46 21.20 -2.91
N ASN A 209 -18.13 22.33 -2.72
CA ASN A 209 -18.35 22.92 -1.39
C ASN A 209 -19.24 22.05 -0.48
N LYS A 210 -20.12 21.25 -1.08
CA LYS A 210 -20.96 20.29 -0.35
C LYS A 210 -20.18 19.04 0.08
N VAL A 211 -19.27 18.56 -0.75
CA VAL A 211 -18.42 17.37 -0.47
C VAL A 211 -17.27 17.72 0.47
N PHE A 212 -16.57 18.84 0.22
CA PHE A 212 -15.44 19.32 1.00
C PHE A 212 -15.88 20.49 1.87
N GLY A 213 -16.39 20.14 3.06
CA GLY A 213 -16.94 21.10 4.01
C GLY A 213 -15.90 22.06 4.61
N PRO A 214 -16.34 23.02 5.45
CA PRO A 214 -15.46 24.02 6.07
C PRO A 214 -14.32 23.39 6.87
N THR A 215 -14.55 22.25 7.52
CA THR A 215 -13.57 21.50 8.31
C THR A 215 -12.35 21.06 7.50
N TYR A 216 -12.54 20.63 6.26
CA TYR A 216 -11.43 20.23 5.40
C TYR A 216 -10.53 21.44 5.08
N ARG A 217 -11.14 22.59 4.76
CA ARG A 217 -10.39 23.81 4.46
C ARG A 217 -9.58 24.32 5.65
N GLU A 218 -10.19 24.30 6.83
CA GLU A 218 -9.51 24.67 8.06
C GLU A 218 -8.31 23.75 8.34
N THR A 219 -8.47 22.45 8.13
CA THR A 219 -7.39 21.47 8.28
C THR A 219 -6.24 21.76 7.31
N VAL A 220 -6.54 21.98 6.02
CA VAL A 220 -5.50 22.28 5.02
C VAL A 220 -4.81 23.62 5.32
N ALA A 221 -5.56 24.62 5.79
CA ALA A 221 -5.00 25.90 6.21
C ALA A 221 -4.04 25.75 7.42
N GLN A 222 -4.39 24.91 8.40
CA GLN A 222 -3.53 24.61 9.56
C GLN A 222 -2.28 23.80 9.18
N MET A 223 -2.39 22.90 8.21
CA MET A 223 -1.26 22.12 7.70
C MET A 223 -0.26 23.01 6.94
N GLY A 224 -0.76 23.97 6.16
CA GLY A 224 0.04 24.75 5.22
C GLY A 224 0.41 23.94 3.97
N ALA A 225 0.97 24.63 2.97
CA ALA A 225 1.21 24.05 1.63
C ALA A 225 2.10 22.79 1.68
N THR A 226 3.26 22.89 2.33
CA THR A 226 4.25 21.81 2.32
C THR A 226 3.71 20.53 2.95
N ARG A 227 3.13 20.61 4.16
CA ARG A 227 2.60 19.43 4.85
C ARG A 227 1.41 18.83 4.11
N TYR A 228 0.57 19.68 3.52
CA TYR A 228 -0.53 19.22 2.69
C TYR A 228 -0.02 18.39 1.50
N TRP A 229 0.89 18.94 0.69
CA TRP A 229 1.38 18.26 -0.52
C TRP A 229 2.06 16.95 -0.19
N VAL A 230 2.91 16.94 0.84
CA VAL A 230 3.60 15.73 1.26
C VAL A 230 2.58 14.67 1.72
N THR A 231 1.60 15.04 2.54
CA THR A 231 0.56 14.10 3.01
C THR A 231 -0.29 13.60 1.85
N ALA A 232 -0.75 14.50 0.98
CA ALA A 232 -1.63 14.20 -0.12
C ALA A 232 -0.96 13.25 -1.13
N ILE A 233 0.32 13.48 -1.47
CA ILE A 233 1.08 12.62 -2.39
C ILE A 233 1.27 11.22 -1.80
N HIS A 234 1.65 11.10 -0.53
CA HIS A 234 1.78 9.77 0.10
C HIS A 234 0.43 9.05 0.15
N TYR A 235 -0.65 9.78 0.44
CA TYR A 235 -1.99 9.21 0.51
C TYR A 235 -2.50 8.77 -0.87
N SER A 236 -2.29 9.56 -1.94
CA SER A 236 -2.68 9.18 -3.29
C SER A 236 -1.86 8.01 -3.82
N LEU A 237 -0.57 7.93 -3.52
CA LEU A 237 0.26 6.76 -3.84
C LEU A 237 -0.19 5.51 -3.07
N MET A 238 -0.60 5.66 -1.82
CA MET A 238 -1.19 4.56 -1.04
C MET A 238 -2.51 4.08 -1.68
N LEU A 239 -3.36 4.99 -2.16
CA LEU A 239 -4.60 4.65 -2.86
C LEU A 239 -4.38 4.11 -4.28
N PHE A 240 -3.22 4.36 -4.88
CA PHE A 240 -2.91 3.88 -6.22
C PHE A 240 -2.86 2.35 -6.29
N LEU A 241 -2.36 1.71 -5.22
CA LEU A 241 -2.32 0.25 -5.12
C LEU A 241 -3.70 -0.40 -5.19
N PRO A 242 -4.70 -0.10 -4.31
CA PRO A 242 -6.02 -0.72 -4.41
C PRO A 242 -6.72 -0.40 -5.72
N VAL A 243 -6.51 0.79 -6.32
CA VAL A 243 -7.02 1.10 -7.66
C VAL A 243 -6.43 0.13 -8.70
N LYS A 244 -5.12 -0.09 -8.67
CA LYS A 244 -4.43 -1.06 -9.54
C LYS A 244 -4.89 -2.50 -9.30
N MET A 245 -5.19 -2.87 -8.05
CA MET A 245 -5.72 -4.19 -7.71
C MET A 245 -7.09 -4.42 -8.34
N VAL A 246 -8.00 -3.45 -8.20
CA VAL A 246 -9.33 -3.50 -8.82
C VAL A 246 -9.21 -3.57 -10.35
N LEU A 247 -8.38 -2.71 -10.95
CA LEU A 247 -8.15 -2.73 -12.40
C LEU A 247 -7.63 -4.08 -12.89
N ARG A 248 -6.72 -4.70 -12.12
CA ARG A 248 -6.16 -6.00 -12.45
C ARG A 248 -7.18 -7.13 -12.32
N TRP A 249 -7.99 -7.13 -11.26
CA TRP A 249 -8.95 -8.20 -10.99
C TRP A 249 -10.16 -8.17 -11.92
N PHE A 250 -10.71 -7.00 -12.22
CA PHE A 250 -11.93 -6.89 -13.03
C PHE A 250 -11.67 -6.76 -14.52
N PHE A 251 -10.53 -6.17 -14.91
CA PHE A 251 -10.26 -5.83 -16.32
C PHE A 251 -8.97 -6.44 -16.87
N ASN A 252 -8.25 -7.25 -16.08
CA ASN A 252 -6.92 -7.81 -16.43
C ASN A 252 -5.89 -6.74 -16.85
N LEU A 253 -6.12 -5.48 -16.48
CA LEU A 253 -5.27 -4.37 -16.87
C LEU A 253 -3.98 -4.40 -16.06
N LYS A 254 -2.85 -4.65 -16.73
CA LYS A 254 -1.54 -4.69 -16.08
C LYS A 254 -0.84 -3.35 -16.15
N TYR A 255 -0.80 -2.72 -17.32
CA TYR A 255 -0.07 -1.46 -17.53
C TYR A 255 -1.02 -0.32 -17.87
N LEU A 256 -1.04 0.69 -17.02
CA LEU A 256 -1.69 1.97 -17.25
C LEU A 256 -0.84 2.87 -18.14
N TRP A 257 0.48 2.82 -18.00
CA TRP A 257 1.38 3.62 -18.81
C TRP A 257 2.57 2.79 -19.27
N VAL A 258 2.79 2.76 -20.59
CA VAL A 258 3.89 2.04 -21.21
C VAL A 258 4.81 3.04 -21.88
N THR A 259 6.07 3.03 -21.46
CA THR A 259 7.15 3.80 -22.09
C THR A 259 8.28 2.85 -22.50
N PRO A 260 9.23 3.30 -23.34
CA PRO A 260 10.42 2.50 -23.67
C PRO A 260 11.28 2.13 -22.46
N TRP A 261 11.17 2.88 -21.35
CA TRP A 261 12.05 2.80 -20.19
C TRP A 261 11.42 2.08 -19.00
N PHE A 262 10.13 2.31 -18.78
CA PHE A 262 9.39 1.74 -17.65
C PHE A 262 7.90 1.57 -18.00
N LYS A 263 7.23 0.70 -17.25
CA LYS A 263 5.78 0.53 -17.29
C LYS A 263 5.19 0.70 -15.90
N ILE A 264 3.99 1.27 -15.83
CA ILE A 264 3.25 1.58 -14.60
C ILE A 264 1.90 0.91 -14.65
#